data_AF-A0A364MS36-F1
#
_entry.id   AF-A0A364MS36-F1
#
_cell.length_a   1.000
_cell.length_b   1.000
_cell.length_c   1.000
_cell.angle_alpha   90.00
_cell.angle_beta   90.00
_cell.angle_gamma   90.00
#
_symmetry.space_group_name_H-M   'P 1'
#
loop_
_entity.id
_entity.type
_entity.pdbx_description
1 polymer ?
#
loop_
_entity_poly.entity_id
_entity_poly.type
_entity_poly.pdbx_seq_one_letter_code
_entity_poly.pdbx_strand_id
1 'polypeptide(L)'
;MADQHTTFHPRDALANTTSTTLQTATAGAIIAGVQNTLRKQNVGAMGIFTRSGGIIALYAGVGAAYQFTLDATSNLRRKDDCYSEAAAGFVAGCGVGIARRSLPFMLGAGAAFSTVLTAYRYTNGLRGVGDITEQIDDDGEVERREELKKMRRRPLSETLQQLGEGRAPATKPPQYEEISYLTAQTLVHTPLRLATTFRPNMAEANLKETFYRQFHQDVASKDDATALQSQISALPDTSPVSRERNEAIDECLAGIDRLSHDVKDASSYLPAYDQRTYSEAIKALSEKLQNVKNTFDPPKKFSFRNKKKTVQAPESQSITPPAATSTAPTAVSTTTDKTDTASPNDPLSHKTDTRITLPPTPYTKSPSPTLSHLTRCVVDLSPSTSASTNGTGTPFAALYLRNIEDSVILCGQVAGAVHITKVTNSILVVACRQFRMHASKRVDVYLHSTSRPIFEDCEGLRFAPLPETYMTPDMSQSPNQWNQIDDFKWLKAEPSPHFTILPENERIPENAWTHLVPETSETSLHDTLKALHVQ
;
A
#
# COMPACT_ATOMS: atom_id res chain seq x y z
N MET A 1 -0.39 22.50 25.84
CA MET A 1 -1.28 23.53 25.28
C MET A 1 -2.60 23.48 26.00
N ALA A 2 -3.26 24.60 26.26
CA ALA A 2 -4.59 24.58 26.86
C ALA A 2 -5.59 24.03 25.82
N ASP A 3 -6.47 23.12 26.22
CA ASP A 3 -7.62 22.76 25.41
C ASP A 3 -8.44 24.04 25.16
N GLN A 4 -8.45 24.51 23.92
CA GLN A 4 -9.51 25.39 23.46
C GLN A 4 -10.80 24.58 23.52
N HIS A 5 -11.48 24.63 24.68
CA HIS A 5 -12.85 24.14 24.80
C HIS A 5 -13.69 24.92 23.79
N THR A 6 -13.94 24.30 22.64
CA THR A 6 -14.88 24.76 21.63
C THR A 6 -16.23 24.86 22.32
N THR A 7 -16.56 26.07 22.74
CA THR A 7 -17.71 26.31 23.61
C THR A 7 -18.94 25.97 22.80
N PHE A 8 -19.63 24.91 23.19
CA PHE A 8 -20.78 24.44 22.45
C PHE A 8 -21.88 25.50 22.49
N HIS A 9 -22.21 26.06 21.32
CA HIS A 9 -23.31 27.00 21.17
C HIS A 9 -24.59 26.22 20.84
N PRO A 10 -25.64 26.31 21.69
CA PRO A 10 -26.92 25.67 21.41
C PRO A 10 -27.51 26.13 20.08
N ARG A 11 -28.06 25.18 19.32
CA ARG A 11 -28.61 25.43 17.98
C ARG A 11 -30.13 25.51 18.04
N ASP A 12 -30.73 26.45 17.32
CA ASP A 12 -32.19 26.52 17.17
C ASP A 12 -32.67 25.43 16.19
N ALA A 13 -33.04 24.28 16.75
CA ALA A 13 -33.53 23.15 15.98
C ALA A 13 -34.80 23.47 15.18
N LEU A 14 -35.66 24.39 15.61
CA LEU A 14 -36.91 24.70 14.91
C LEU A 14 -36.66 25.66 13.73
N ALA A 15 -35.89 26.73 13.95
CA ALA A 15 -35.54 27.68 12.88
C ALA A 15 -34.70 27.00 11.79
N ASN A 16 -33.66 26.25 12.19
CA ASN A 16 -32.81 25.52 11.25
C ASN A 16 -33.61 24.48 10.47
N THR A 17 -34.41 23.65 11.16
CA THR A 17 -35.25 22.63 10.49
C THR A 17 -36.19 23.27 9.48
N THR A 18 -36.84 24.40 9.82
CA THR A 18 -37.73 25.11 8.91
C THR A 18 -36.99 25.58 7.65
N SER A 19 -35.81 26.18 7.81
CA SER A 19 -34.96 26.62 6.70
C SER A 19 -34.50 25.46 5.81
N THR A 20 -33.92 24.41 6.40
CA THR A 20 -33.45 23.23 5.66
C THR A 20 -34.61 22.51 4.96
N THR A 21 -35.77 22.40 5.61
CA THR A 21 -36.99 21.81 4.99
C THR A 21 -37.44 22.61 3.77
N LEU A 22 -37.43 23.95 3.84
CA LEU A 22 -37.81 24.81 2.72
C LEU A 22 -36.81 24.68 1.56
N GLN A 23 -35.51 24.64 1.85
CA GLN A 23 -34.45 24.46 0.85
C GLN A 23 -34.56 23.10 0.16
N THR A 24 -34.70 22.00 0.92
CA THR A 24 -34.83 20.66 0.33
C THR A 24 -36.17 20.49 -0.39
N ALA A 25 -37.28 21.03 0.12
CA ALA A 25 -38.55 21.05 -0.60
C ALA A 25 -38.44 21.77 -1.96
N THR A 26 -37.70 22.88 -2.01
CA THR A 26 -37.44 23.63 -3.25
C THR A 26 -36.64 22.79 -4.25
N ALA A 27 -35.57 22.11 -3.80
CA ALA A 27 -34.83 21.16 -4.64
C ALA A 27 -35.73 20.00 -5.13
N GLY A 28 -36.58 19.46 -4.25
CA GLY A 28 -37.57 18.44 -4.58
C GLY A 28 -38.60 18.92 -5.61
N ALA A 29 -39.02 20.19 -5.57
CA ALA A 29 -39.91 20.81 -6.55
C ALA A 29 -39.25 20.94 -7.93
N ILE A 30 -37.97 21.33 -7.98
CA ILE A 30 -37.19 21.37 -9.24
C ILE A 30 -37.12 19.96 -9.85
N ILE A 31 -36.77 18.94 -9.06
CA ILE A 31 -36.70 17.55 -9.52
C ILE A 31 -38.08 17.02 -9.94
N ALA A 32 -39.15 17.36 -9.20
CA ALA A 32 -40.52 17.02 -9.56
C ALA A 32 -40.94 17.66 -10.90
N GLY A 33 -40.48 18.88 -11.18
CA GLY A 33 -40.62 19.59 -12.46
C GLY A 33 -39.90 18.86 -13.61
N VAL A 34 -38.63 18.51 -13.43
CA VAL A 34 -37.85 17.73 -14.42
C VAL A 34 -38.49 16.36 -14.66
N GLN A 35 -38.98 15.66 -13.63
CA GLN A 35 -39.71 14.42 -13.83
C GLN A 35 -41.08 14.62 -14.50
N ASN A 36 -41.69 15.80 -14.41
CA ASN A 36 -42.91 16.09 -15.16
C ASN A 36 -42.63 16.30 -16.65
N THR A 37 -41.53 16.98 -17.02
CA THR A 37 -41.16 17.19 -18.44
C THR A 37 -40.66 15.93 -19.13
N LEU A 38 -40.08 14.97 -18.40
CA LEU A 38 -39.61 13.69 -18.94
C LEU A 38 -40.72 12.63 -19.12
N ARG A 39 -41.99 12.92 -18.77
CA ARG A 39 -43.10 11.97 -18.94
C ARG A 39 -43.55 11.91 -20.41
N LYS A 40 -43.80 10.69 -20.90
CA LYS A 40 -44.32 10.43 -22.26
C LYS A 40 -45.78 10.87 -22.49
N GLN A 41 -46.47 11.30 -21.43
CA GLN A 41 -47.86 11.76 -21.48
C GLN A 41 -47.88 13.27 -21.23
N ASN A 42 -48.80 13.98 -21.89
CA ASN A 42 -48.92 15.43 -21.75
C ASN A 42 -49.59 15.79 -20.41
N VAL A 43 -48.81 15.83 -19.33
CA VAL A 43 -49.21 16.33 -18.02
C VAL A 43 -48.84 17.81 -17.91
N GLY A 44 -49.85 18.68 -17.93
CA GLY A 44 -49.68 20.12 -17.71
C GLY A 44 -49.12 20.45 -16.31
N ALA A 45 -48.96 21.73 -16.00
CA ALA A 45 -48.24 22.20 -14.80
C ALA A 45 -48.71 21.55 -13.47
N MET A 46 -50.00 21.24 -13.33
CA MET A 46 -50.56 20.54 -12.16
C MET A 46 -50.01 19.10 -11.95
N GLY A 47 -49.37 18.50 -12.95
CA GLY A 47 -48.69 17.21 -12.84
C GLY A 47 -47.54 17.21 -11.83
N ILE A 48 -46.88 18.36 -11.64
CA ILE A 48 -45.80 18.53 -10.66
C ILE A 48 -46.30 18.21 -9.26
N PHE A 49 -47.46 18.74 -8.86
CA PHE A 49 -48.06 18.52 -7.54
C PHE A 49 -48.82 17.18 -7.46
N THR A 50 -49.61 16.85 -8.49
CA THR A 50 -50.53 15.69 -8.44
C THR A 50 -49.89 14.35 -8.76
N ARG A 51 -48.79 14.31 -9.53
CA ARG A 51 -48.10 13.07 -9.93
C ARG A 51 -46.66 12.99 -9.44
N SER A 52 -45.97 14.13 -9.31
CA SER A 52 -44.59 14.19 -8.80
C SER A 52 -44.50 14.74 -7.36
N GLY A 53 -45.61 15.13 -6.73
CA GLY A 53 -45.61 15.77 -5.40
C GLY A 53 -45.03 14.91 -4.27
N GLY A 54 -45.04 13.59 -4.42
CA GLY A 54 -44.36 12.67 -3.49
C GLY A 54 -42.84 12.87 -3.42
N ILE A 55 -42.22 13.42 -4.47
CA ILE A 55 -40.79 13.78 -4.48
C ILE A 55 -40.55 15.02 -3.61
N ILE A 56 -41.43 16.02 -3.72
CA ILE A 56 -41.38 17.25 -2.91
C ILE A 56 -41.52 16.88 -1.43
N ALA A 57 -42.51 16.05 -1.09
CA ALA A 57 -42.72 15.55 0.27
C ALA A 57 -41.55 14.71 0.78
N LEU A 58 -40.94 13.86 -0.07
CA LEU A 58 -39.75 13.07 0.30
C LEU A 58 -38.56 13.97 0.62
N TYR A 59 -38.22 14.93 -0.25
CA TYR A 59 -37.08 15.84 -0.02
C TYR A 59 -37.31 16.73 1.21
N ALA A 60 -38.52 17.27 1.37
CA ALA A 60 -38.89 18.05 2.55
C ALA A 60 -38.75 17.21 3.83
N GLY A 61 -39.33 16.00 3.86
CA GLY A 61 -39.29 15.11 5.02
C GLY A 61 -37.89 14.63 5.38
N VAL A 62 -37.05 14.29 4.39
CA VAL A 62 -35.65 13.91 4.61
C VAL A 62 -34.83 15.09 5.15
N GLY A 63 -34.98 16.29 4.59
CA GLY A 63 -34.30 17.50 5.07
C GLY A 63 -34.73 17.91 6.47
N ALA A 64 -36.03 17.82 6.77
CA ALA A 64 -36.58 18.08 8.10
C ALA A 64 -36.01 17.10 9.14
N ALA A 65 -36.11 15.80 8.85
CA ALA A 65 -35.67 14.75 9.75
C ALA A 65 -34.15 14.76 9.96
N TYR A 66 -33.38 15.13 8.93
CA TYR A 66 -31.94 15.37 9.05
C TYR A 66 -31.63 16.50 10.04
N GLN A 67 -32.09 17.71 9.73
CA GLN A 67 -31.70 18.92 10.47
C GLN A 67 -32.19 18.88 11.92
N PHE A 68 -33.43 18.43 12.14
CA PHE A 68 -33.99 18.30 13.48
C PHE A 68 -33.17 17.30 14.32
N THR A 69 -32.84 16.14 13.74
CA THR A 69 -32.06 15.12 14.44
C THR A 69 -30.64 15.60 14.74
N LEU A 70 -30.01 16.31 13.80
CA LEU A 70 -28.68 16.90 13.96
C LEU A 70 -28.64 17.85 15.16
N ASP A 71 -29.52 18.87 15.13
CA ASP A 71 -29.50 19.92 16.13
C ASP A 71 -30.03 19.43 17.49
N ALA A 72 -31.01 18.53 17.52
CA ALA A 72 -31.44 17.88 18.76
C ALA A 72 -30.33 17.01 19.37
N THR A 73 -29.61 16.22 18.56
CA THR A 73 -28.54 15.33 19.05
C THR A 73 -27.33 16.14 19.54
N SER A 74 -26.93 17.20 18.82
CA SER A 74 -25.90 18.14 19.26
C SER A 74 -26.30 18.85 20.56
N ASN A 75 -27.53 19.37 20.67
CA ASN A 75 -28.02 20.05 21.87
C ASN A 75 -28.09 19.13 23.10
N LEU A 76 -28.56 17.88 22.94
CA LEU A 76 -28.63 16.90 24.01
C LEU A 76 -27.23 16.49 24.50
N ARG A 77 -26.27 16.36 23.59
CA ARG A 77 -24.90 15.92 23.90
C ARG A 77 -23.97 17.08 24.27
N ARG A 78 -24.39 18.33 24.01
CA ARG A 78 -23.61 19.57 24.13
C ARG A 78 -22.24 19.47 23.43
N LYS A 79 -22.23 18.83 22.25
CA LYS A 79 -21.03 18.53 21.46
C LYS A 79 -21.36 18.57 19.98
N ASP A 80 -20.52 19.25 19.21
CA ASP A 80 -20.56 19.28 17.75
C ASP A 80 -19.48 18.37 17.17
N ASP A 81 -19.81 17.10 17.00
CA ASP A 81 -18.93 16.05 16.47
C ASP A 81 -19.64 15.21 15.39
N CYS A 82 -18.91 14.24 14.82
CA CYS A 82 -19.40 13.39 13.74
C CYS A 82 -20.50 12.39 14.16
N TYR A 83 -20.76 12.20 15.45
CA TYR A 83 -21.83 11.30 15.93
C TYR A 83 -23.22 11.95 15.83
N SER A 84 -23.33 13.28 16.00
CA SER A 84 -24.60 13.99 15.71
C SER A 84 -24.95 13.88 14.22
N GLU A 85 -23.94 14.01 13.35
CA GLU A 85 -24.07 13.80 11.90
C GLU A 85 -24.47 12.35 11.57
N ALA A 86 -23.90 11.36 12.28
CA ALA A 86 -24.22 9.94 12.12
C ALA A 86 -25.71 9.65 12.38
N ALA A 87 -26.23 10.17 13.49
CA ALA A 87 -27.64 10.01 13.87
C ALA A 87 -28.56 10.71 12.86
N ALA A 88 -28.23 11.95 12.48
CA ALA A 88 -28.99 12.71 11.48
C ALA A 88 -29.02 12.01 10.12
N GLY A 89 -27.87 11.55 9.61
CA GLY A 89 -27.74 10.81 8.37
C GLY A 89 -28.52 9.48 8.39
N PHE A 90 -28.51 8.78 9.53
CA PHE A 90 -29.29 7.54 9.68
C PHE A 90 -30.81 7.79 9.58
N VAL A 91 -31.33 8.77 10.33
CA VAL A 91 -32.76 9.11 10.31
C VAL A 91 -33.19 9.63 8.93
N ALA A 92 -32.36 10.46 8.30
CA ALA A 92 -32.59 10.96 6.94
C ALA A 92 -32.64 9.83 5.89
N GLY A 93 -31.68 8.91 5.93
CA GLY A 93 -31.64 7.73 5.05
C GLY A 93 -32.84 6.80 5.25
N CYS A 94 -33.30 6.62 6.48
CA CYS A 94 -34.54 5.89 6.79
C CYS A 94 -35.77 6.55 6.11
N GLY A 95 -35.84 7.89 6.05
CA GLY A 95 -36.90 8.62 5.34
C GLY A 95 -37.07 8.18 3.88
N VAL A 96 -35.97 7.89 3.17
CA VAL A 96 -35.99 7.38 1.79
C VAL A 96 -36.59 5.98 1.70
N GLY A 97 -36.35 5.13 2.71
CA GLY A 97 -36.91 3.77 2.77
C GLY A 97 -38.38 3.71 3.17
N ILE A 98 -38.86 4.65 3.98
CA ILE A 98 -40.28 4.81 4.29
C ILE A 98 -41.06 5.09 3.00
N ALA A 99 -40.57 5.98 2.13
CA ALA A 99 -41.18 6.25 0.83
C ALA A 99 -41.19 5.02 -0.10
N ARG A 100 -40.22 4.09 0.05
CA ARG A 100 -40.18 2.80 -0.64
C ARG A 100 -40.95 1.67 0.04
N ARG A 101 -41.54 1.90 1.23
CA ARG A 101 -42.30 0.91 2.02
C ARG A 101 -41.55 -0.41 2.26
N SER A 102 -40.24 -0.33 2.47
CA SER A 102 -39.37 -1.51 2.62
C SER A 102 -38.42 -1.36 3.80
N LEU A 103 -38.62 -2.17 4.84
CA LEU A 103 -37.78 -2.20 6.04
C LEU A 103 -36.29 -2.49 5.77
N PRO A 104 -35.90 -3.50 4.95
CA PRO A 104 -34.48 -3.74 4.68
C PRO A 104 -33.86 -2.58 3.88
N PHE A 105 -34.60 -1.98 2.94
CA PHE A 105 -34.11 -0.79 2.24
C PHE A 105 -33.99 0.42 3.17
N MET A 106 -34.91 0.60 4.12
CA MET A 106 -34.86 1.66 5.13
C MET A 106 -33.62 1.58 6.01
N LEU A 107 -33.33 0.40 6.57
CA LEU A 107 -32.14 0.21 7.40
C LEU A 107 -30.84 0.31 6.59
N GLY A 108 -30.81 -0.24 5.36
CA GLY A 108 -29.65 -0.13 4.47
C GLY A 108 -29.38 1.31 4.01
N ALA A 109 -30.42 2.06 3.66
CA ALA A 109 -30.29 3.47 3.30
C ALA A 109 -29.89 4.33 4.51
N GLY A 110 -30.46 4.08 5.69
CA GLY A 110 -30.04 4.71 6.94
C GLY A 110 -28.56 4.49 7.23
N ALA A 111 -28.10 3.24 7.21
CA ALA A 111 -26.68 2.91 7.43
C ALA A 111 -25.77 3.57 6.39
N ALA A 112 -26.12 3.51 5.10
CA ALA A 112 -25.32 4.11 4.03
C ALA A 112 -25.21 5.64 4.16
N PHE A 113 -26.32 6.36 4.38
CA PHE A 113 -26.30 7.81 4.58
C PHE A 113 -25.53 8.18 5.86
N SER A 114 -25.74 7.45 6.96
CA SER A 114 -25.00 7.63 8.21
C SER A 114 -23.49 7.55 7.97
N THR A 115 -23.00 6.47 7.35
CA THR A 115 -21.56 6.29 7.06
C THR A 115 -21.00 7.39 6.16
N VAL A 116 -21.71 7.77 5.08
CA VAL A 116 -21.24 8.79 4.15
C VAL A 116 -21.18 10.17 4.80
N LEU A 117 -22.19 10.55 5.58
CA LEU A 117 -22.23 11.87 6.22
C LEU A 117 -21.28 11.95 7.43
N THR A 118 -21.15 10.89 8.22
CA THR A 118 -20.11 10.79 9.26
C THR A 118 -18.71 10.90 8.67
N ALA A 119 -18.43 10.20 7.57
CA ALA A 119 -17.14 10.31 6.88
C ALA A 119 -16.91 11.74 6.36
N TYR A 120 -17.91 12.34 5.71
CA TYR A 120 -17.84 13.73 5.24
C TYR A 120 -17.56 14.72 6.37
N ARG A 121 -18.25 14.61 7.52
CA ARG A 121 -18.01 15.48 8.67
C ARG A 121 -16.66 15.21 9.33
N TYR A 122 -16.23 13.96 9.41
CA TYR A 122 -14.94 13.56 9.96
C TYR A 122 -13.76 14.10 9.15
N THR A 123 -13.89 14.22 7.83
CA THR A 123 -12.86 14.83 6.96
C THR A 123 -12.99 16.36 6.83
N ASN A 124 -13.86 17.02 7.60
CA ASN A 124 -14.21 18.46 7.44
C ASN A 124 -14.72 18.81 6.02
N GLY A 125 -15.41 17.87 5.38
CA GLY A 125 -16.02 18.01 4.06
C GLY A 125 -15.01 18.13 2.93
N LEU A 126 -15.35 18.90 1.90
CA LEU A 126 -14.49 19.11 0.72
C LEU A 126 -13.29 20.04 0.98
N ARG A 127 -13.26 20.77 2.11
CA ARG A 127 -12.09 21.59 2.53
C ARG A 127 -10.97 20.74 3.14
N GLY A 128 -11.27 19.51 3.55
CA GLY A 128 -10.29 18.64 4.20
C GLY A 128 -9.85 19.13 5.58
N VAL A 129 -8.88 18.44 6.16
CA VAL A 129 -8.25 18.79 7.45
C VAL A 129 -7.11 19.84 7.26
N GLY A 130 -7.05 20.49 6.09
CA GLY A 130 -5.89 21.29 5.67
C GLY A 130 -6.15 22.79 5.46
N ASP A 131 -7.41 23.23 5.33
CA ASP A 131 -7.73 24.63 5.04
C ASP A 131 -7.83 25.48 6.32
N ILE A 132 -6.68 25.62 6.99
CA ILE A 132 -6.43 26.57 8.09
C ILE A 132 -5.85 27.91 7.59
N THR A 133 -5.75 28.06 6.26
CA THR A 133 -5.22 29.21 5.52
C THR A 133 -5.88 30.56 5.85
N GLU A 134 -7.05 30.54 6.50
CA GLU A 134 -7.86 31.75 6.76
C GLU A 134 -7.92 32.15 8.25
N GLN A 135 -7.25 31.44 9.17
CA GLN A 135 -7.36 31.75 10.61
C GLN A 135 -6.17 31.38 11.53
N ILE A 136 -5.04 30.96 10.99
CA ILE A 136 -3.78 30.83 11.73
C ILE A 136 -2.69 31.50 10.91
N ASP A 137 -1.98 32.47 11.51
CA ASP A 137 -0.82 33.12 10.91
C ASP A 137 0.20 32.04 10.48
N ASP A 138 0.85 32.19 9.31
CA ASP A 138 1.70 31.14 8.70
C ASP A 138 2.74 30.53 9.67
N ASP A 139 3.19 31.33 10.63
CA ASP A 139 4.08 30.98 11.73
C ASP A 139 3.59 29.78 12.55
N GLY A 140 2.29 29.69 12.85
CA GLY A 140 1.74 28.71 13.80
C GLY A 140 1.65 27.27 13.29
N GLU A 141 1.35 27.07 12.00
CA GLU A 141 1.34 25.73 11.38
C GLU A 141 2.78 25.23 11.11
N VAL A 142 3.71 26.15 10.83
CA VAL A 142 5.15 25.85 10.79
C VAL A 142 5.62 25.46 12.19
N GLU A 143 5.32 26.25 13.23
CA GLU A 143 5.70 25.96 14.61
C GLU A 143 5.14 24.60 15.07
N ARG A 144 3.86 24.30 14.86
CA ARG A 144 3.26 22.99 15.18
C ARG A 144 3.95 21.82 14.44
N ARG A 145 4.28 21.99 13.16
CA ARG A 145 5.01 20.98 12.38
C ARG A 145 6.46 20.84 12.85
N GLU A 146 7.08 21.92 13.31
CA GLU A 146 8.40 21.91 13.90
C GLU A 146 8.41 21.29 15.29
N GLU A 147 7.44 21.56 16.15
CA GLU A 147 7.24 20.88 17.43
C GLU A 147 7.10 19.37 17.24
N LEU A 148 6.27 18.93 16.28
CA LEU A 148 6.13 17.52 15.93
C LEU A 148 7.44 16.89 15.41
N LYS A 149 8.29 17.66 14.70
CA LYS A 149 9.64 17.22 14.28
C LYS A 149 10.66 17.25 15.44
N LYS A 150 10.51 18.16 16.40
CA LYS A 150 11.37 18.35 17.58
C LYS A 150 11.04 17.36 18.71
N MET A 151 9.80 16.85 18.79
CA MET A 151 9.35 15.83 19.73
C MET A 151 9.98 14.43 19.47
N ARG A 152 11.28 14.29 19.77
CA ARG A 152 11.95 12.97 19.80
C ARG A 152 11.56 12.11 21.02
N ARG A 153 10.99 12.72 22.06
CA ARG A 153 10.46 12.06 23.26
C ARG A 153 9.22 12.82 23.72
N ARG A 154 8.13 12.11 24.01
CA ARG A 154 6.93 12.69 24.65
C ARG A 154 7.06 12.62 26.17
N PRO A 155 6.48 13.55 26.93
CA PRO A 155 6.44 13.45 28.38
C PRO A 155 5.63 12.22 28.83
N LEU A 156 6.10 11.56 29.89
CA LEU A 156 5.47 10.35 30.43
C LEU A 156 4.02 10.65 30.85
N SER A 157 3.79 11.77 31.54
CA SER A 157 2.47 12.20 32.03
C SER A 157 1.41 12.32 30.93
N GLU A 158 1.77 12.90 29.77
CA GLU A 158 0.87 12.98 28.61
C GLU A 158 0.55 11.58 28.06
N THR A 159 1.57 10.71 28.00
CA THR A 159 1.40 9.32 27.54
C THR A 159 0.49 8.53 28.49
N LEU A 160 0.63 8.70 29.82
CA LEU A 160 -0.25 8.11 30.82
C LEU A 160 -1.69 8.64 30.70
N GLN A 161 -1.85 9.96 30.49
CA GLN A 161 -3.16 10.59 30.33
C GLN A 161 -3.88 10.14 29.04
N GLN A 162 -3.15 9.83 27.97
CA GLN A 162 -3.71 9.35 26.70
C GLN A 162 -3.97 7.83 26.67
N LEU A 163 -3.09 6.99 27.24
CA LEU A 163 -3.18 5.52 27.15
C LEU A 163 -3.77 4.84 28.39
N GLY A 164 -3.74 5.49 29.55
CA GLY A 164 -4.14 4.94 30.84
C GLY A 164 -3.07 4.09 31.54
N GLU A 165 -3.11 4.11 32.87
CA GLU A 165 -2.18 3.40 33.74
C GLU A 165 -2.53 1.91 33.90
N GLY A 166 -2.20 1.06 32.92
CA GLY A 166 -2.51 -0.37 33.09
C GLY A 166 -1.97 -1.40 32.10
N ARG A 167 -1.49 -1.02 30.90
CA ARG A 167 -1.17 -1.99 29.85
C ARG A 167 0.30 -2.39 29.73
N ALA A 168 1.24 -1.62 30.29
CA ALA A 168 2.68 -1.92 30.24
C ALA A 168 3.42 -1.46 31.50
N PRO A 169 4.59 -2.04 31.84
CA PRO A 169 5.43 -1.54 32.95
C PRO A 169 5.92 -0.11 32.72
N ALA A 170 6.05 0.33 31.46
CA ALA A 170 6.38 1.71 31.10
C ALA A 170 5.20 2.69 31.23
N THR A 171 3.99 2.23 31.53
CA THR A 171 2.79 3.05 31.77
C THR A 171 2.37 3.04 33.24
N LYS A 172 3.32 2.92 34.16
CA LYS A 172 3.11 3.22 35.59
C LYS A 172 3.94 4.45 35.95
N PRO A 173 3.42 5.38 36.78
CA PRO A 173 4.28 6.38 37.38
C PRO A 173 5.37 5.69 38.23
N PRO A 174 6.60 6.23 38.30
CA PRO A 174 7.61 5.70 39.21
C PRO A 174 7.10 5.89 40.65
N GLN A 175 6.68 4.79 41.26
CA GLN A 175 6.40 4.77 42.69
C GLN A 175 7.72 5.02 43.43
N TYR A 176 7.68 5.89 44.45
CA TYR A 176 8.83 6.13 45.33
C TYR A 176 9.12 4.84 46.12
N GLU A 177 10.03 4.00 45.63
CA GLU A 177 10.60 2.92 46.42
C GLU A 177 11.76 3.47 47.26
N GLU A 178 11.44 3.85 48.50
CA GLU A 178 12.42 3.82 49.58
C GLU A 178 12.88 2.37 49.80
N ILE A 179 14.01 1.96 49.23
CA ILE A 179 14.73 0.78 49.70
C ILE A 179 16.21 1.13 49.96
N SER A 180 16.44 1.47 51.23
CA SER A 180 17.60 1.10 52.04
C SER A 180 19.02 1.26 51.48
N TYR A 181 19.71 2.26 52.05
CA TYR A 181 21.15 2.20 52.34
C TYR A 181 21.52 0.90 53.11
N LEU A 182 22.80 0.48 53.05
CA LEU A 182 23.38 -0.81 53.55
C LEU A 182 23.14 -1.98 52.56
N THR A 183 24.08 -2.78 52.03
CA THR A 183 25.50 -3.13 52.28
C THR A 183 25.99 -3.90 51.02
N ALA A 184 27.21 -3.84 50.45
CA ALA A 184 28.43 -3.04 50.63
C ALA A 184 29.27 -3.13 49.32
N GLN A 185 29.98 -2.08 48.89
CA GLN A 185 31.43 -1.86 49.11
C GLN A 185 32.36 -3.04 48.70
N THR A 186 32.63 -3.22 47.40
CA THR A 186 33.83 -3.97 46.93
C THR A 186 34.52 -3.27 45.76
N LEU A 187 35.79 -2.93 45.99
CA LEU A 187 36.85 -2.46 45.08
C LEU A 187 36.62 -1.24 44.16
N VAL A 188 37.13 -0.13 44.69
CA VAL A 188 37.79 0.94 43.94
C VAL A 188 38.98 0.40 43.12
N HIS A 189 39.04 0.67 41.82
CA HIS A 189 40.29 0.93 41.08
C HIS A 189 40.01 1.80 39.82
N THR A 190 40.83 2.84 39.65
CA THR A 190 40.89 3.81 38.54
C THR A 190 41.49 3.20 37.24
N PRO A 191 41.49 3.86 36.05
CA PRO A 191 41.04 5.22 35.74
C PRO A 191 40.14 5.39 34.49
N LEU A 192 39.70 6.64 34.29
CA LEU A 192 39.12 7.19 33.05
C LEU A 192 39.76 6.67 31.75
N ARG A 193 38.97 6.04 30.88
CA ARG A 193 39.22 6.01 29.43
C ARG A 193 37.95 6.18 28.59
N LEU A 194 37.98 7.24 27.79
CA LEU A 194 37.31 7.43 26.51
C LEU A 194 35.81 7.10 26.43
N ALA A 195 34.97 8.12 26.62
CA ALA A 195 33.65 8.14 26.02
C ALA A 195 33.80 8.12 24.49
N THR A 196 33.55 6.98 23.86
CA THR A 196 33.41 6.88 22.41
C THR A 196 32.18 7.67 21.99
N THR A 197 32.39 8.93 21.65
CA THR A 197 31.39 9.76 21.00
C THR A 197 30.96 9.06 19.71
N PHE A 198 29.65 8.78 19.61
CA PHE A 198 29.05 8.28 18.39
C PHE A 198 29.12 9.41 17.35
N ARG A 199 30.24 9.49 16.63
CA ARG A 199 30.39 10.38 15.48
C ARG A 199 29.44 9.88 14.40
N PRO A 200 28.37 10.61 14.03
CA PRO A 200 27.72 10.34 12.76
C PRO A 200 28.76 10.48 11.65
N ASN A 201 28.63 9.66 10.62
CA ASN A 201 29.64 9.53 9.58
C ASN A 201 29.76 10.84 8.78
N MET A 202 30.66 11.74 9.22
CA MET A 202 30.77 13.11 8.71
C MET A 202 31.09 13.15 7.21
N ALA A 203 31.66 12.08 6.66
CA ALA A 203 31.86 11.89 5.22
C ALA A 203 30.55 11.68 4.45
N GLU A 204 29.62 10.85 4.94
CA GLU A 204 28.30 10.70 4.32
C GLU A 204 27.43 11.95 4.48
N ALA A 205 27.54 12.64 5.61
CA ALA A 205 26.85 13.92 5.81
C ALA A 205 27.38 14.98 4.84
N ASN A 206 28.71 15.14 4.73
CA ASN A 206 29.30 16.06 3.75
C ASN A 206 29.00 15.65 2.31
N LEU A 207 29.04 14.36 1.95
CA LEU A 207 28.66 13.89 0.61
C LEU A 207 27.20 14.18 0.29
N LYS A 208 26.28 14.01 1.26
CA LYS A 208 24.87 14.38 1.09
C LYS A 208 24.70 15.88 0.98
N GLU A 209 25.48 16.68 1.71
CA GLU A 209 25.39 18.14 1.70
C GLU A 209 26.06 18.79 0.48
N THR A 210 27.20 18.26 -0.01
CA THR A 210 27.79 18.67 -1.30
C THR A 210 26.98 18.15 -2.47
N PHE A 211 26.44 16.91 -2.42
CA PHE A 211 25.51 16.45 -3.44
C PHE A 211 24.23 17.29 -3.45
N TYR A 212 23.63 17.59 -2.29
CA TYR A 212 22.45 18.45 -2.21
C TYR A 212 22.73 19.86 -2.72
N ARG A 213 23.91 20.42 -2.45
CA ARG A 213 24.37 21.70 -3.02
C ARG A 213 24.64 21.64 -4.52
N GLN A 214 25.23 20.55 -5.01
CA GLN A 214 25.51 20.33 -6.43
C GLN A 214 24.21 20.11 -7.22
N PHE A 215 23.30 19.27 -6.72
CA PHE A 215 21.95 19.09 -7.24
C PHE A 215 21.13 20.38 -7.17
N HIS A 216 21.27 21.20 -6.12
CA HIS A 216 20.71 22.56 -6.14
C HIS A 216 21.48 23.53 -7.07
N GLN A 217 22.74 23.30 -7.44
CA GLN A 217 23.40 24.09 -8.49
C GLN A 217 23.00 23.64 -9.89
N ASP A 218 22.71 22.36 -10.10
CA ASP A 218 22.35 21.78 -11.39
C ASP A 218 20.84 21.87 -11.66
N VAL A 219 19.99 21.79 -10.61
CA VAL A 219 18.51 21.87 -10.70
C VAL A 219 17.96 23.23 -10.21
N ALA A 220 18.72 24.00 -9.43
CA ALA A 220 18.45 25.43 -9.20
C ALA A 220 19.46 26.36 -9.89
N SER A 221 20.26 25.81 -10.82
CA SER A 221 20.23 26.32 -12.19
C SER A 221 18.76 26.39 -12.60
N LYS A 222 18.21 27.61 -12.55
CA LYS A 222 16.96 27.92 -13.25
C LYS A 222 17.14 27.75 -14.76
N ASP A 223 18.37 27.57 -15.23
CA ASP A 223 18.73 27.72 -16.63
C ASP A 223 18.21 26.56 -17.46
N ASP A 224 18.29 25.29 -17.04
CA ASP A 224 17.77 24.18 -17.86
C ASP A 224 16.24 24.11 -17.90
N ALA A 225 15.56 24.23 -16.75
CA ALA A 225 14.10 24.22 -16.71
C ALA A 225 13.48 25.50 -17.33
N THR A 226 14.14 26.65 -17.21
CA THR A 226 13.69 27.90 -17.85
C THR A 226 14.14 28.00 -19.31
N ALA A 227 15.23 27.35 -19.72
CA ALA A 227 15.61 27.19 -21.13
C ALA A 227 14.65 26.26 -21.84
N LEU A 228 14.30 25.10 -21.27
CA LEU A 228 13.23 24.26 -21.83
C LEU A 228 11.91 25.04 -21.90
N GLN A 229 11.56 25.81 -20.87
CA GLN A 229 10.33 26.60 -20.91
C GLN A 229 10.39 27.80 -21.90
N SER A 230 11.57 28.40 -22.14
CA SER A 230 11.74 29.46 -23.14
C SER A 230 11.79 28.90 -24.57
N GLN A 231 12.45 27.76 -24.78
CA GLN A 231 12.42 26.99 -26.03
C GLN A 231 10.98 26.59 -26.38
N ILE A 232 10.23 25.98 -25.45
CA ILE A 232 8.80 25.65 -25.63
C ILE A 232 7.97 26.91 -25.95
N SER A 233 8.33 28.07 -25.40
CA SER A 233 7.66 29.35 -25.67
C SER A 233 8.08 30.01 -26.99
N ALA A 234 9.22 29.62 -27.57
CA ALA A 234 9.74 30.11 -28.86
C ALA A 234 9.39 29.18 -30.05
N LEU A 235 8.96 27.95 -29.80
CA LEU A 235 8.38 27.04 -30.81
C LEU A 235 7.31 27.68 -31.72
N PRO A 236 6.44 28.62 -31.26
CA PRO A 236 5.45 29.27 -32.12
C PRO A 236 6.01 30.24 -33.16
N ASP A 237 7.13 30.90 -32.85
CA ASP A 237 7.75 31.91 -33.73
C ASP A 237 8.75 31.31 -34.72
N THR A 238 8.97 29.99 -34.66
CA THR A 238 9.92 29.28 -35.53
C THR A 238 9.34 29.06 -36.94
N SER A 239 10.11 29.49 -37.95
CA SER A 239 9.77 29.52 -39.39
C SER A 239 9.16 28.21 -39.94
N PRO A 240 8.22 28.26 -40.90
CA PRO A 240 7.45 27.09 -41.33
C PRO A 240 8.19 26.17 -42.31
N VAL A 241 9.20 25.45 -41.83
CA VAL A 241 9.63 24.18 -42.42
C VAL A 241 9.37 23.08 -41.40
N SER A 242 8.44 22.16 -41.70
CA SER A 242 7.94 21.16 -40.75
C SER A 242 9.01 20.23 -40.16
N ARG A 243 10.23 20.23 -40.69
CA ARG A 243 11.37 19.48 -40.18
C ARG A 243 12.00 20.15 -38.95
N GLU A 244 12.41 21.41 -39.07
CA GLU A 244 13.10 22.15 -37.99
C GLU A 244 12.22 22.26 -36.74
N ARG A 245 10.91 22.51 -36.92
CA ARG A 245 9.97 22.55 -35.79
C ARG A 245 9.74 21.18 -35.14
N ASN A 246 9.78 20.08 -35.91
CA ASN A 246 9.68 18.75 -35.33
C ASN A 246 10.97 18.38 -34.58
N GLU A 247 12.13 18.75 -35.13
CA GLU A 247 13.45 18.57 -34.50
C GLU A 247 13.54 19.31 -33.16
N ALA A 248 13.06 20.55 -33.09
CA ALA A 248 12.96 21.31 -31.83
C ALA A 248 11.95 20.71 -30.81
N ILE A 249 10.86 20.10 -31.28
CA ILE A 249 9.90 19.38 -30.42
C ILE A 249 10.55 18.10 -29.85
N ASP A 250 11.27 17.34 -30.68
CA ASP A 250 11.96 16.12 -30.27
C ASP A 250 13.13 16.43 -29.32
N GLU A 251 13.84 17.55 -29.49
CA GLU A 251 14.84 18.07 -28.55
C GLU A 251 14.22 18.43 -27.18
N CYS A 252 13.08 19.15 -27.18
CA CYS A 252 12.36 19.46 -25.94
C CYS A 252 11.86 18.20 -25.22
N LEU A 253 11.40 17.17 -25.95
CA LEU A 253 11.02 15.87 -25.38
C LEU A 253 12.22 15.16 -24.76
N ALA A 254 13.37 15.11 -25.47
CA ALA A 254 14.59 14.51 -24.95
C ALA A 254 15.12 15.23 -23.70
N GLY A 255 14.94 16.56 -23.60
CA GLY A 255 15.25 17.33 -22.39
C GLY A 255 14.35 16.99 -21.20
N ILE A 256 13.04 16.86 -21.43
CA ILE A 256 12.08 16.44 -20.40
C ILE A 256 12.35 15.01 -19.90
N ASP A 257 12.71 14.09 -20.82
CA ASP A 257 13.03 12.70 -20.47
C ASP A 257 14.33 12.58 -19.65
N ARG A 258 15.36 13.39 -19.95
CA ARG A 258 16.58 13.50 -19.13
C ARG A 258 16.25 13.99 -17.72
N LEU A 259 15.56 15.13 -17.60
CA LEU A 259 15.15 15.69 -16.31
C LEU A 259 14.30 14.70 -15.49
N SER A 260 13.47 13.90 -16.15
CA SER A 260 12.68 12.83 -15.52
C SER A 260 13.55 11.65 -15.05
N HIS A 261 14.64 11.33 -15.75
CA HIS A 261 15.61 10.33 -15.32
C HIS A 261 16.42 10.81 -14.11
N ASP A 262 16.92 12.05 -14.15
CA ASP A 262 17.76 12.62 -13.10
C ASP A 262 16.98 12.75 -11.77
N VAL A 263 15.72 13.22 -11.82
CA VAL A 263 14.82 13.26 -10.65
C VAL A 263 14.48 11.85 -10.13
N LYS A 264 14.46 10.83 -11.00
CA LYS A 264 14.19 9.45 -10.61
C LYS A 264 15.40 8.80 -9.94
N ASP A 265 16.60 8.99 -10.46
CA ASP A 265 17.84 8.55 -9.79
C ASP A 265 17.98 9.25 -8.42
N ALA A 266 17.60 10.53 -8.38
CA ALA A 266 17.60 11.34 -7.16
C ALA A 266 16.51 10.99 -6.14
N SER A 267 15.43 10.32 -6.55
CA SER A 267 14.32 9.93 -5.68
C SER A 267 14.73 9.04 -4.49
N SER A 268 15.89 8.40 -4.58
CA SER A 268 16.47 7.57 -3.50
C SER A 268 16.95 8.37 -2.28
N TYR A 269 17.27 9.65 -2.44
CA TYR A 269 17.76 10.54 -1.37
C TYR A 269 17.00 11.87 -1.23
N LEU A 270 16.11 12.22 -2.17
CA LEU A 270 15.22 13.38 -2.01
C LEU A 270 14.11 13.13 -0.98
N PRO A 271 13.73 14.13 -0.16
CA PRO A 271 12.50 14.10 0.63
C PRO A 271 11.24 13.98 -0.23
N ALA A 272 10.22 13.30 0.30
CA ALA A 272 8.95 13.04 -0.40
C ALA A 272 8.12 14.29 -0.75
N TYR A 273 8.47 15.47 -0.20
CA TYR A 273 7.90 16.76 -0.59
C TYR A 273 8.52 17.21 -1.92
N ASP A 274 9.85 17.29 -1.99
CA ASP A 274 10.57 17.75 -3.18
C ASP A 274 10.34 16.82 -4.38
N GLN A 275 10.27 15.50 -4.14
CA GLN A 275 9.87 14.52 -5.16
C GLN A 275 8.52 14.87 -5.82
N ARG A 276 7.54 15.38 -5.06
CA ARG A 276 6.24 15.80 -5.60
C ARG A 276 6.40 17.07 -6.41
N THR A 277 7.06 18.09 -5.85
CA THR A 277 7.31 19.38 -6.51
C THR A 277 8.00 19.21 -7.87
N TYR A 278 9.05 18.40 -7.95
CA TYR A 278 9.71 18.11 -9.23
C TYR A 278 8.82 17.30 -10.19
N SER A 279 8.06 16.31 -9.69
CA SER A 279 7.12 15.56 -10.53
C SER A 279 5.97 16.42 -11.09
N GLU A 280 5.55 17.46 -10.35
CA GLU A 280 4.54 18.43 -10.76
C GLU A 280 5.10 19.42 -11.78
N ALA A 281 6.33 19.90 -11.61
CA ALA A 281 7.03 20.72 -12.58
C ALA A 281 7.23 20.01 -13.94
N ILE A 282 7.69 18.74 -13.91
CA ILE A 282 7.86 17.92 -15.13
C ILE A 282 6.51 17.71 -15.84
N LYS A 283 5.43 17.43 -15.10
CA LYS A 283 4.08 17.33 -15.68
C LYS A 283 3.63 18.63 -16.32
N ALA A 284 3.84 19.77 -15.66
CA ALA A 284 3.47 21.09 -16.19
C ALA A 284 4.26 21.45 -17.46
N LEU A 285 5.53 21.06 -17.57
CA LEU A 285 6.32 21.22 -18.81
C LEU A 285 5.82 20.30 -19.93
N SER A 286 5.53 19.03 -19.61
CA SER A 286 4.98 18.07 -20.58
C SER A 286 3.61 18.52 -21.11
N GLU A 287 2.72 19.01 -20.25
CA GLU A 287 1.41 19.55 -20.63
C GLU A 287 1.52 20.80 -21.51
N LYS A 288 2.45 21.73 -21.20
CA LYS A 288 2.73 22.88 -22.07
C LYS A 288 3.19 22.45 -23.46
N LEU A 289 4.13 21.50 -23.55
CA LEU A 289 4.61 20.95 -24.83
C LEU A 289 3.46 20.27 -25.61
N GLN A 290 2.61 19.48 -24.94
CA GLN A 290 1.45 18.86 -25.57
C GLN A 290 0.43 19.89 -26.08
N ASN A 291 0.17 20.97 -25.33
CA ASN A 291 -0.73 22.04 -25.77
C ASN A 291 -0.19 22.80 -27.00
N VAL A 292 1.12 23.09 -27.03
CA VAL A 292 1.80 23.66 -28.20
C VAL A 292 1.71 22.69 -29.39
N LYS A 293 2.00 21.40 -29.20
CA LYS A 293 1.87 20.37 -30.25
C LYS A 293 0.45 20.25 -30.80
N ASN A 294 -0.56 20.22 -29.93
CA ASN A 294 -1.98 20.15 -30.29
C ASN A 294 -2.48 21.40 -31.06
N THR A 295 -1.77 22.53 -30.93
CA THR A 295 -2.06 23.76 -31.70
C THR A 295 -1.59 23.64 -33.15
N PHE A 296 -0.54 22.84 -33.41
CA PHE A 296 0.03 22.66 -34.75
C PHE A 296 -0.44 21.38 -35.48
N ASP A 297 -0.74 20.31 -34.75
CA ASP A 297 -1.34 19.08 -35.30
C ASP A 297 -2.49 18.59 -34.38
N PRO A 298 -3.71 19.14 -34.55
CA PRO A 298 -4.84 18.81 -33.68
C PRO A 298 -5.28 17.35 -33.87
N PRO A 299 -5.50 16.58 -32.78
CA PRO A 299 -5.79 15.15 -32.88
C PRO A 299 -7.06 14.88 -33.69
N LYS A 300 -6.95 14.01 -34.70
CA LYS A 300 -8.06 13.61 -35.58
C LYS A 300 -9.18 12.96 -34.77
N LYS A 301 -10.19 13.75 -34.41
CA LYS A 301 -11.40 13.26 -33.71
C LYS A 301 -12.14 12.27 -34.61
N PHE A 302 -12.15 11.00 -34.20
CA PHE A 302 -12.97 9.95 -34.81
C PHE A 302 -14.44 10.39 -34.85
N SER A 303 -14.97 10.60 -36.06
CA SER A 303 -16.36 10.99 -36.27
C SER A 303 -17.13 9.84 -36.91
N PHE A 304 -18.01 9.20 -36.12
CA PHE A 304 -18.90 8.15 -36.62
C PHE A 304 -20.00 8.78 -37.49
N ARG A 305 -19.87 8.61 -38.81
CA ARG A 305 -20.76 9.22 -39.81
C ARG A 305 -22.00 8.34 -40.03
N ASN A 306 -23.06 8.61 -39.28
CA ASN A 306 -24.31 7.84 -39.33
C ASN A 306 -25.05 8.03 -40.67
N LYS A 307 -25.22 6.97 -41.46
CA LYS A 307 -25.83 7.03 -42.81
C LYS A 307 -27.29 6.55 -42.77
N LYS A 308 -28.25 7.49 -42.78
CA LYS A 308 -29.68 7.16 -43.02
C LYS A 308 -29.86 6.64 -44.45
N LYS A 309 -30.57 5.51 -44.62
CA LYS A 309 -31.40 5.25 -45.82
C LYS A 309 -32.63 4.43 -45.44
N THR A 310 -33.75 4.75 -46.10
CA THR A 310 -35.11 4.29 -45.80
C THR A 310 -35.51 3.11 -46.69
N VAL A 311 -36.05 2.06 -46.05
CA VAL A 311 -37.07 1.06 -46.49
C VAL A 311 -37.04 0.52 -47.94
N GLN A 312 -36.86 -0.82 -48.06
CA GLN A 312 -37.88 -1.73 -48.62
C GLN A 312 -37.57 -3.21 -48.27
N ALA A 313 -38.59 -4.06 -48.30
CA ALA A 313 -38.63 -5.50 -47.98
C ALA A 313 -39.75 -6.15 -48.85
N PRO A 314 -40.07 -7.47 -48.77
CA PRO A 314 -39.43 -8.60 -48.09
C PRO A 314 -39.26 -9.87 -48.99
N GLU A 315 -38.71 -10.96 -48.47
CA GLU A 315 -39.19 -12.37 -48.58
C GLU A 315 -38.27 -13.30 -47.74
N SER A 316 -38.79 -13.97 -46.71
CA SER A 316 -39.14 -15.42 -46.67
C SER A 316 -37.92 -16.36 -46.56
N GLN A 317 -37.79 -17.29 -45.61
CA GLN A 317 -38.73 -17.89 -44.64
C GLN A 317 -37.97 -18.49 -43.42
N SER A 318 -38.61 -18.41 -42.23
CA SER A 318 -38.78 -19.42 -41.14
C SER A 318 -37.63 -20.41 -40.73
N ILE A 319 -37.57 -21.03 -39.54
CA ILE A 319 -38.51 -21.30 -38.43
C ILE A 319 -37.79 -21.11 -37.06
N THR A 320 -38.53 -20.84 -35.98
CA THR A 320 -38.01 -20.49 -34.63
C THR A 320 -38.22 -21.65 -33.59
N PRO A 321 -38.15 -21.48 -32.23
CA PRO A 321 -37.40 -22.35 -31.32
C PRO A 321 -38.32 -23.31 -30.49
N PRO A 322 -37.88 -23.88 -29.35
CA PRO A 322 -37.99 -23.18 -28.05
C PRO A 322 -36.79 -23.43 -27.07
N ALA A 323 -36.43 -22.47 -26.21
CA ALA A 323 -36.72 -22.36 -24.76
C ALA A 323 -36.15 -23.51 -23.87
N ALA A 324 -35.78 -23.35 -22.60
CA ALA A 324 -36.26 -22.44 -21.55
C ALA A 324 -35.17 -22.32 -20.44
N THR A 325 -34.81 -21.13 -19.94
CA THR A 325 -35.37 -20.48 -18.72
C THR A 325 -34.54 -20.69 -17.44
N SER A 326 -33.86 -19.61 -17.02
CA SER A 326 -33.77 -19.08 -15.63
C SER A 326 -32.95 -19.88 -14.58
N THR A 327 -32.34 -19.32 -13.53
CA THR A 327 -32.51 -18.00 -12.87
C THR A 327 -31.20 -17.55 -12.17
N ALA A 328 -31.05 -16.25 -11.91
CA ALA A 328 -30.07 -15.66 -10.96
C ALA A 328 -30.55 -15.87 -9.48
N PRO A 329 -29.96 -15.29 -8.39
CA PRO A 329 -28.85 -14.31 -8.29
C PRO A 329 -27.85 -14.46 -7.08
N THR A 330 -26.94 -13.48 -6.93
CA THR A 330 -26.31 -13.03 -5.63
C THR A 330 -25.18 -13.92 -5.04
N ALA A 331 -24.02 -13.45 -4.56
CA ALA A 331 -23.37 -12.12 -4.51
C ALA A 331 -21.84 -12.19 -4.29
N VAL A 332 -21.13 -11.13 -4.70
CA VAL A 332 -19.95 -10.47 -4.10
C VAL A 332 -18.81 -11.32 -3.49
N SER A 333 -17.61 -11.18 -4.09
CA SER A 333 -16.39 -10.76 -3.37
C SER A 333 -15.36 -10.21 -4.35
N THR A 334 -14.85 -9.01 -4.07
CA THR A 334 -13.80 -8.34 -4.85
C THR A 334 -12.41 -8.80 -4.41
N THR A 335 -11.71 -9.53 -5.27
CA THR A 335 -10.24 -9.63 -5.27
C THR A 335 -9.73 -9.07 -6.60
N THR A 336 -8.83 -8.09 -6.53
CA THR A 336 -8.16 -7.53 -7.71
C THR A 336 -7.14 -8.52 -8.25
N ASP A 337 -7.59 -9.44 -9.09
CA ASP A 337 -6.70 -10.16 -10.00
C ASP A 337 -6.09 -9.16 -10.99
N LYS A 338 -4.79 -8.92 -10.86
CA LYS A 338 -3.98 -8.49 -12.00
C LYS A 338 -3.47 -9.75 -12.67
N THR A 339 -3.98 -10.00 -13.86
CA THR A 339 -3.53 -11.04 -14.78
C THR A 339 -2.03 -10.98 -15.00
N ASP A 340 -1.30 -11.98 -14.50
CA ASP A 340 0.10 -12.20 -14.86
C ASP A 340 0.18 -12.66 -16.33
N THR A 341 0.65 -11.77 -17.21
CA THR A 341 1.10 -12.17 -18.55
C THR A 341 2.38 -12.99 -18.43
N ALA A 342 2.23 -14.31 -18.43
CA ALA A 342 3.36 -15.24 -18.44
C ALA A 342 4.19 -15.10 -19.73
N SER A 343 5.44 -14.63 -19.60
CA SER A 343 6.46 -14.79 -20.63
C SER A 343 6.96 -16.24 -20.61
N PRO A 344 6.93 -17.01 -21.73
CA PRO A 344 7.08 -18.48 -21.67
C PRO A 344 8.48 -19.04 -21.35
N ASN A 345 9.46 -18.22 -20.95
CA ASN A 345 10.89 -18.58 -20.97
C ASN A 345 11.69 -18.11 -19.73
N ASP A 346 11.17 -18.32 -18.53
CA ASP A 346 11.99 -18.31 -17.30
C ASP A 346 12.38 -19.75 -16.92
N PRO A 347 13.67 -20.15 -16.96
CA PRO A 347 14.11 -21.53 -16.71
C PRO A 347 13.86 -22.03 -15.27
N LEU A 348 13.35 -21.20 -14.37
CA LEU A 348 13.17 -21.45 -12.95
C LEU A 348 11.70 -21.60 -12.50
N SER A 349 10.74 -21.60 -13.43
CA SER A 349 9.31 -21.78 -13.13
C SER A 349 8.66 -22.94 -13.89
N HIS A 350 7.54 -23.45 -13.36
CA HIS A 350 6.71 -24.51 -13.97
C HIS A 350 7.46 -25.82 -14.27
N LYS A 351 8.03 -26.46 -13.24
CA LYS A 351 8.78 -27.72 -13.38
C LYS A 351 8.37 -28.76 -12.34
N THR A 352 8.42 -30.03 -12.76
CA THR A 352 8.05 -31.19 -11.94
C THR A 352 9.07 -32.31 -12.12
N ASP A 353 9.45 -33.00 -11.05
CA ASP A 353 10.41 -34.14 -11.08
C ASP A 353 11.80 -33.79 -11.67
N THR A 354 12.27 -32.55 -11.47
CA THR A 354 13.59 -32.11 -11.99
C THR A 354 14.55 -31.62 -10.92
N ARG A 355 15.84 -31.92 -11.13
CA ARG A 355 16.97 -31.24 -10.47
C ARG A 355 17.33 -29.97 -11.25
N ILE A 356 17.56 -28.85 -10.56
CA ILE A 356 17.94 -27.58 -11.17
C ILE A 356 19.12 -27.00 -10.38
N THR A 357 20.32 -27.10 -10.94
CA THR A 357 21.51 -26.44 -10.39
C THR A 357 21.86 -25.25 -11.28
N LEU A 358 22.04 -24.05 -10.70
CA LEU A 358 22.56 -22.92 -11.45
C LEU A 358 24.09 -23.07 -11.65
N PRO A 359 24.64 -22.76 -12.84
CA PRO A 359 26.08 -22.76 -13.04
C PRO A 359 26.78 -21.71 -12.15
N PRO A 360 28.06 -21.91 -11.78
CA PRO A 360 28.82 -21.01 -10.89
C PRO A 360 29.22 -19.66 -11.55
N THR A 361 28.68 -19.35 -12.73
CA THR A 361 28.75 -18.02 -13.34
C THR A 361 27.76 -17.07 -12.66
N PRO A 362 28.08 -15.78 -12.43
CA PRO A 362 27.14 -14.84 -11.83
C PRO A 362 25.85 -14.76 -12.64
N TYR A 363 24.70 -14.80 -11.95
CA TYR A 363 23.37 -14.79 -12.58
C TYR A 363 23.01 -13.38 -13.08
N THR A 364 23.58 -12.99 -14.23
CA THR A 364 23.48 -11.64 -14.81
C THR A 364 22.07 -11.26 -15.30
N LYS A 365 21.10 -12.18 -15.30
CA LYS A 365 19.74 -11.94 -15.82
C LYS A 365 18.81 -11.19 -14.87
N SER A 366 18.96 -11.32 -13.56
CA SER A 366 18.15 -10.59 -12.58
C SER A 366 18.80 -10.59 -11.19
N PRO A 367 18.90 -9.44 -10.50
CA PRO A 367 19.34 -9.39 -9.10
C PRO A 367 18.30 -9.97 -8.14
N SER A 368 17.08 -10.27 -8.60
CA SER A 368 16.01 -10.87 -7.81
C SER A 368 15.29 -12.01 -8.56
N PRO A 369 15.78 -13.26 -8.45
CA PRO A 369 15.11 -14.42 -9.03
C PRO A 369 13.78 -14.75 -8.37
N THR A 370 12.88 -15.40 -9.12
CA THR A 370 11.61 -15.94 -8.64
C THR A 370 11.52 -17.41 -9.02
N LEU A 371 11.35 -18.30 -8.04
CA LEU A 371 10.99 -19.70 -8.28
C LEU A 371 9.48 -19.83 -8.14
N SER A 372 8.80 -20.39 -9.15
CA SER A 372 7.34 -20.58 -9.07
C SER A 372 6.85 -21.90 -9.67
N HIS A 373 5.79 -22.47 -9.08
CA HIS A 373 5.13 -23.67 -9.60
C HIS A 373 6.10 -24.85 -9.76
N LEU A 374 6.70 -25.26 -8.64
CA LEU A 374 7.63 -26.40 -8.58
C LEU A 374 7.02 -27.54 -7.76
N THR A 375 7.09 -28.77 -8.25
CA THR A 375 6.58 -29.96 -7.54
C THR A 375 7.59 -31.10 -7.63
N ARG A 376 8.00 -31.70 -6.51
CA ARG A 376 9.01 -32.79 -6.48
C ARG A 376 10.33 -32.39 -7.17
N CYS A 377 10.81 -31.19 -6.89
CA CYS A 377 12.04 -30.63 -7.45
C CYS A 377 13.15 -30.48 -6.41
N VAL A 378 14.40 -30.62 -6.85
CA VAL A 378 15.60 -30.30 -6.05
C VAL A 378 16.30 -29.12 -6.74
N VAL A 379 16.31 -27.95 -6.11
CA VAL A 379 16.87 -26.72 -6.68
C VAL A 379 18.06 -26.24 -5.87
N ASP A 380 19.21 -26.07 -6.51
CA ASP A 380 20.43 -25.54 -5.90
C ASP A 380 20.88 -24.24 -6.56
N LEU A 381 20.74 -23.15 -5.79
CA LEU A 381 21.18 -21.80 -6.13
C LEU A 381 22.47 -21.41 -5.36
N SER A 382 23.01 -22.30 -4.51
CA SER A 382 24.21 -22.03 -3.72
C SER A 382 25.48 -21.78 -4.55
N PRO A 383 25.72 -22.44 -5.71
CA PRO A 383 26.95 -22.23 -6.49
C PRO A 383 27.08 -20.82 -7.09
N SER A 384 25.96 -20.14 -7.37
CA SER A 384 25.98 -18.78 -7.95
C SER A 384 26.07 -17.67 -6.89
N THR A 385 25.90 -18.00 -5.61
CA THR A 385 25.85 -17.02 -4.49
C THR A 385 27.02 -17.14 -3.52
N SER A 386 27.75 -18.26 -3.51
CA SER A 386 28.93 -18.42 -2.66
C SER A 386 30.14 -17.65 -3.22
N ALA A 387 30.73 -16.78 -2.40
CA ALA A 387 31.91 -15.99 -2.79
C ALA A 387 33.24 -16.80 -2.74
N SER A 388 33.18 -18.07 -2.32
CA SER A 388 34.25 -18.69 -1.51
C SER A 388 35.33 -19.50 -2.25
N THR A 389 35.40 -19.49 -3.59
CA THR A 389 36.49 -20.20 -4.31
C THR A 389 37.09 -19.42 -5.47
N ASN A 390 36.31 -18.66 -6.24
CA ASN A 390 36.80 -17.89 -7.40
C ASN A 390 36.47 -16.38 -7.36
N GLY A 391 35.90 -15.86 -6.27
CA GLY A 391 35.68 -14.41 -6.08
C GLY A 391 34.64 -13.73 -7.00
N THR A 392 33.84 -14.50 -7.75
CA THR A 392 32.89 -13.99 -8.76
C THR A 392 31.40 -14.13 -8.41
N GLY A 393 31.07 -14.71 -7.26
CA GLY A 393 29.68 -14.88 -6.80
C GLY A 393 29.12 -13.60 -6.17
N THR A 394 28.01 -13.08 -6.69
CA THR A 394 27.28 -11.97 -6.07
C THR A 394 25.99 -12.47 -5.41
N PRO A 395 25.74 -12.18 -4.12
CA PRO A 395 24.52 -12.62 -3.44
C PRO A 395 23.27 -11.95 -4.05
N PHE A 396 22.14 -12.66 -4.07
CA PHE A 396 20.90 -12.09 -4.61
C PHE A 396 20.41 -10.92 -3.77
N ALA A 397 19.87 -9.87 -4.42
CA ALA A 397 19.31 -8.72 -3.71
C ALA A 397 17.99 -9.05 -3.01
N ALA A 398 17.18 -9.93 -3.61
CA ALA A 398 15.97 -10.52 -3.02
C ALA A 398 15.67 -11.87 -3.67
N LEU A 399 14.87 -12.71 -3.02
CA LEU A 399 14.43 -14.01 -3.58
C LEU A 399 12.93 -14.21 -3.32
N TYR A 400 12.20 -14.67 -4.34
CA TYR A 400 10.78 -14.97 -4.25
C TYR A 400 10.52 -16.45 -4.50
N LEU A 401 9.87 -17.14 -3.56
CA LEU A 401 9.45 -18.54 -3.66
C LEU A 401 7.92 -18.60 -3.64
N ARG A 402 7.28 -19.14 -4.68
CA ARG A 402 5.82 -19.14 -4.82
C ARG A 402 5.27 -20.48 -5.30
N ASN A 403 4.28 -21.04 -4.59
CA ASN A 403 3.55 -22.23 -5.02
C ASN A 403 4.49 -23.43 -5.29
N ILE A 404 5.09 -23.96 -4.22
CA ILE A 404 6.09 -25.03 -4.29
C ILE A 404 5.69 -26.17 -3.36
N GLU A 405 5.73 -27.40 -3.87
CA GLU A 405 5.21 -28.59 -3.20
C GLU A 405 6.26 -29.72 -3.26
N ASP A 406 6.39 -30.50 -2.19
CA ASP A 406 7.22 -31.72 -2.11
C ASP A 406 8.68 -31.53 -2.60
N SER A 407 9.28 -30.37 -2.35
CA SER A 407 10.54 -29.95 -2.97
C SER A 407 11.64 -29.56 -1.97
N VAL A 408 12.89 -29.60 -2.41
CA VAL A 408 14.07 -29.19 -1.63
C VAL A 408 14.73 -28.00 -2.34
N ILE A 409 14.91 -26.88 -1.64
CA ILE A 409 15.42 -25.64 -2.22
C ILE A 409 16.58 -25.10 -1.39
N LEU A 410 17.75 -25.03 -2.03
CA LEU A 410 18.94 -24.39 -1.50
C LEU A 410 19.08 -23.01 -2.12
N CYS A 411 18.70 -22.00 -1.34
CA CYS A 411 18.59 -20.62 -1.78
C CYS A 411 19.96 -19.92 -1.87
N GLY A 412 20.96 -20.45 -1.16
CA GLY A 412 22.26 -19.80 -1.01
C GLY A 412 22.17 -18.47 -0.24
N GLN A 413 23.09 -17.54 -0.55
CA GLN A 413 23.23 -16.26 0.14
C GLN A 413 22.41 -15.13 -0.54
N VAL A 414 21.52 -14.51 0.24
CA VAL A 414 20.64 -13.41 -0.18
C VAL A 414 20.93 -12.17 0.69
N ALA A 415 21.38 -11.08 0.07
CA ALA A 415 21.76 -9.84 0.76
C ALA A 415 20.57 -9.03 1.31
N GLY A 416 19.35 -9.32 0.83
CA GLY A 416 18.12 -8.64 1.24
C GLY A 416 17.05 -9.60 1.76
N ALA A 417 15.82 -9.44 1.25
CA ALA A 417 14.64 -10.14 1.74
C ALA A 417 14.32 -11.39 0.93
N VAL A 418 13.89 -12.45 1.64
CA VAL A 418 13.33 -13.67 1.05
C VAL A 418 11.84 -13.71 1.36
N HIS A 419 11.03 -13.84 0.32
CA HIS A 419 9.58 -13.86 0.38
C HIS A 419 9.05 -15.22 -0.09
N ILE A 420 8.36 -15.92 0.80
CA ILE A 420 7.92 -17.30 0.61
C ILE A 420 6.40 -17.36 0.73
N THR A 421 5.73 -17.89 -0.29
CA THR A 421 4.26 -17.92 -0.35
C THR A 421 3.76 -19.26 -0.88
N LYS A 422 2.85 -19.92 -0.16
CA LYS A 422 2.31 -21.24 -0.55
C LYS A 422 3.40 -22.28 -0.81
N VAL A 423 4.22 -22.56 0.20
CA VAL A 423 5.15 -23.70 0.18
C VAL A 423 4.59 -24.82 1.06
N THR A 424 4.56 -26.05 0.55
CA THR A 424 4.05 -27.21 1.31
C THR A 424 4.99 -28.40 1.27
N ASN A 425 5.09 -29.15 2.37
CA ASN A 425 5.82 -30.41 2.47
C ASN A 425 7.26 -30.35 1.91
N SER A 426 7.98 -29.26 2.21
CA SER A 426 9.22 -28.89 1.51
C SER A 426 10.33 -28.50 2.48
N ILE A 427 11.58 -28.57 2.03
CA ILE A 427 12.77 -28.20 2.80
C ILE A 427 13.43 -26.97 2.18
N LEU A 428 13.67 -25.95 3.00
CA LEU A 428 14.26 -24.68 2.58
C LEU A 428 15.57 -24.46 3.34
N VAL A 429 16.67 -24.31 2.59
CA VAL A 429 17.99 -23.95 3.13
C VAL A 429 18.32 -22.53 2.66
N VAL A 430 18.39 -21.57 3.59
CA VAL A 430 18.45 -20.15 3.21
C VAL A 430 19.28 -19.29 4.18
N ALA A 431 20.12 -18.46 3.58
CA ALA A 431 20.89 -17.43 4.26
C ALA A 431 20.42 -16.05 3.79
N CYS A 432 19.83 -15.24 4.67
CA CYS A 432 19.21 -13.98 4.28
C CYS A 432 19.32 -12.85 5.32
N ARG A 433 19.00 -11.61 4.89
CA ARG A 433 18.88 -10.47 5.80
C ARG A 433 17.51 -10.36 6.47
N GLN A 434 16.44 -10.69 5.73
CA GLN A 434 15.06 -10.72 6.21
C GLN A 434 14.32 -11.95 5.66
N PHE A 435 13.69 -12.73 6.53
CA PHE A 435 12.86 -13.89 6.17
C PHE A 435 11.38 -13.56 6.36
N ARG A 436 10.56 -13.80 5.32
CA ARG A 436 9.09 -13.63 5.39
C ARG A 436 8.38 -14.81 4.73
N MET A 437 7.46 -15.45 5.45
CA MET A 437 6.68 -16.58 4.93
C MET A 437 5.18 -16.46 5.16
N HIS A 438 4.38 -16.79 4.15
CA HIS A 438 2.92 -16.70 4.15
C HIS A 438 2.26 -17.98 3.61
N ALA A 439 1.13 -18.41 4.20
CA ALA A 439 0.27 -19.49 3.73
C ALA A 439 1.00 -20.83 3.43
N SER A 440 1.98 -21.21 4.25
CA SER A 440 2.87 -22.36 4.01
C SER A 440 2.72 -23.44 5.09
N LYS A 441 2.83 -24.73 4.73
CA LYS A 441 2.44 -25.86 5.60
C LYS A 441 3.43 -27.02 5.59
N ARG A 442 3.80 -27.53 6.77
CA ARG A 442 4.80 -28.62 6.93
C ARG A 442 6.09 -28.30 6.16
N VAL A 443 6.81 -27.28 6.63
CA VAL A 443 8.04 -26.81 5.97
C VAL A 443 9.18 -26.79 6.98
N ASP A 444 10.28 -27.43 6.60
CA ASP A 444 11.51 -27.44 7.38
C ASP A 444 12.43 -26.34 6.86
N VAL A 445 12.81 -25.41 7.74
CA VAL A 445 13.54 -24.20 7.38
C VAL A 445 14.88 -24.19 8.10
N TYR A 446 15.96 -24.47 7.36
CA TYR A 446 17.34 -24.31 7.78
C TYR A 446 17.77 -22.87 7.49
N LEU A 447 17.83 -22.05 8.54
CA LEU A 447 17.86 -20.59 8.42
C LEU A 447 19.13 -19.99 9.03
N HIS A 448 19.72 -19.05 8.30
CA HIS A 448 20.53 -17.98 8.87
C HIS A 448 19.88 -16.64 8.56
N SER A 449 19.52 -15.86 9.59
CA SER A 449 18.83 -14.57 9.42
C SER A 449 19.41 -13.49 10.31
N THR A 450 19.77 -12.33 9.75
CA THR A 450 20.29 -11.21 10.55
C THR A 450 19.21 -10.36 11.24
N SER A 451 17.96 -10.47 10.79
CA SER A 451 16.79 -9.95 11.52
C SER A 451 15.90 -11.11 11.99
N ARG A 452 14.93 -10.79 12.85
CA ARG A 452 13.85 -11.71 13.21
C ARG A 452 13.13 -12.24 11.97
N PRO A 453 12.97 -13.57 11.83
CA PRO A 453 12.11 -14.17 10.83
C PRO A 453 10.64 -13.90 11.19
N ILE A 454 9.81 -13.57 10.20
CA ILE A 454 8.37 -13.39 10.39
C ILE A 454 7.56 -14.36 9.53
N PHE A 455 6.45 -14.87 10.07
CA PHE A 455 5.50 -15.64 9.28
C PHE A 455 4.04 -15.34 9.64
N GLU A 456 3.13 -15.67 8.71
CA GLU A 456 1.68 -15.53 8.87
C GLU A 456 0.93 -16.64 8.10
N ASP A 457 -0.22 -17.07 8.62
CA ASP A 457 -1.07 -18.12 8.03
C ASP A 457 -0.34 -19.44 7.71
N CYS A 458 0.69 -19.77 8.48
CA CYS A 458 1.48 -21.00 8.33
C CYS A 458 1.13 -22.07 9.38
N GLU A 459 1.46 -23.33 9.10
CA GLU A 459 1.10 -24.46 9.96
C GLU A 459 2.17 -25.57 9.95
N GLY A 460 2.62 -26.01 11.12
CA GLY A 460 3.59 -27.10 11.24
C GLY A 460 4.98 -26.75 10.70
N LEU A 461 5.47 -25.54 10.98
CA LEU A 461 6.81 -25.12 10.61
C LEU A 461 7.86 -25.70 11.56
N ARG A 462 9.02 -26.10 11.05
CA ARG A 462 10.16 -26.56 11.86
C ARG A 462 11.42 -25.76 11.51
N PHE A 463 11.96 -25.02 12.47
CA PHE A 463 13.15 -24.18 12.25
C PHE A 463 14.42 -24.85 12.79
N ALA A 464 15.49 -24.78 12.01
CA ALA A 464 16.82 -25.27 12.33
C ALA A 464 17.88 -24.20 11.99
N PRO A 465 19.06 -24.22 12.65
CA PRO A 465 20.20 -23.43 12.20
C PRO A 465 20.68 -23.91 10.82
N LEU A 466 21.28 -23.01 10.05
CA LEU A 466 21.94 -23.34 8.79
C LEU A 466 23.11 -24.33 9.00
N PRO A 467 23.28 -25.39 8.18
CA PRO A 467 24.43 -26.30 8.24
C PRO A 467 25.76 -25.59 7.98
N GLU A 468 26.85 -26.04 8.62
CA GLU A 468 28.17 -25.41 8.49
C GLU A 468 28.70 -25.46 7.04
N THR A 469 28.40 -26.55 6.32
CA THR A 469 28.66 -26.73 4.88
C THR A 469 28.17 -25.57 4.00
N TYR A 470 27.11 -24.84 4.40
CA TYR A 470 26.58 -23.67 3.67
C TYR A 470 26.85 -22.33 4.37
N MET A 471 27.63 -22.32 5.46
CA MET A 471 27.96 -21.12 6.22
C MET A 471 29.26 -20.49 5.71
N THR A 472 29.18 -19.29 5.15
CA THR A 472 30.38 -18.54 4.72
C THR A 472 31.09 -17.87 5.90
N PRO A 473 32.42 -17.64 5.83
CA PRO A 473 33.16 -16.96 6.91
C PRO A 473 32.60 -15.58 7.25
N ASP A 474 32.18 -14.81 6.24
CA ASP A 474 31.58 -13.48 6.43
C ASP A 474 30.24 -13.53 7.18
N MET A 475 29.45 -14.58 6.97
CA MET A 475 28.19 -14.78 7.69
C MET A 475 28.41 -15.12 9.16
N SER A 476 29.48 -15.86 9.50
CA SER A 476 29.79 -16.24 10.89
C SER A 476 30.00 -15.04 11.84
N GLN A 477 30.34 -13.87 11.30
CA GLN A 477 30.51 -12.62 12.05
C GLN A 477 29.22 -11.80 12.16
N SER A 478 28.17 -12.16 11.42
CA SER A 478 26.89 -11.46 11.39
C SER A 478 25.95 -11.99 12.49
N PRO A 479 25.04 -11.17 13.03
CA PRO A 479 24.10 -11.64 14.05
C PRO A 479 23.19 -12.72 13.46
N ASN A 480 22.97 -13.82 14.17
CA ASN A 480 22.08 -14.89 13.72
C ASN A 480 20.85 -15.00 14.66
N GLN A 481 19.68 -14.65 14.14
CA GLN A 481 18.39 -14.59 14.84
C GLN A 481 17.41 -15.69 14.38
N TRP A 482 17.93 -16.80 13.83
CA TRP A 482 17.12 -17.92 13.30
C TRP A 482 16.08 -18.47 14.29
N ASN A 483 16.31 -18.34 15.60
CA ASN A 483 15.44 -18.82 16.68
C ASN A 483 14.52 -17.74 17.29
N GLN A 484 14.59 -16.48 16.86
CA GLN A 484 13.72 -15.39 17.31
C GLN A 484 12.61 -15.12 16.28
N ILE A 485 11.76 -16.13 16.07
CA ILE A 485 10.68 -16.09 15.07
C ILE A 485 9.44 -15.41 15.65
N ASP A 486 8.91 -14.41 14.93
CA ASP A 486 7.65 -13.74 15.28
C ASP A 486 6.49 -14.26 14.39
N ASP A 487 5.44 -14.82 15.00
CA ASP A 487 4.18 -15.18 14.34
C ASP A 487 3.25 -13.97 14.32
N PHE A 488 2.97 -13.42 13.13
CA PHE A 488 2.25 -12.16 12.99
C PHE A 488 0.74 -12.28 13.26
N LYS A 489 0.18 -13.50 13.23
CA LYS A 489 -1.24 -13.76 13.45
C LYS A 489 -1.55 -14.24 14.87
N TRP A 490 -0.53 -14.66 15.62
CA TRP A 490 -0.66 -15.13 16.99
C TRP A 490 -0.58 -13.99 18.03
N LEU A 491 -1.73 -13.36 18.29
CA LEU A 491 -1.86 -12.22 19.22
C LEU A 491 -1.85 -12.60 20.72
N LYS A 492 -1.42 -13.81 21.09
CA LYS A 492 -1.41 -14.30 22.48
C LYS A 492 0.00 -14.23 23.09
N ALA A 493 0.08 -14.23 24.42
CA ALA A 493 1.34 -14.22 25.15
C ALA A 493 2.01 -15.60 25.27
N GLU A 494 1.27 -16.68 24.99
CA GLU A 494 1.80 -18.05 24.92
C GLU A 494 2.61 -18.24 23.62
N PRO A 495 3.62 -19.14 23.57
CA PRO A 495 4.29 -19.49 22.32
C PRO A 495 3.30 -19.96 21.24
N SER A 496 3.53 -19.58 19.98
CA SER A 496 2.68 -20.02 18.88
C SER A 496 2.82 -21.52 18.64
N PRO A 497 1.73 -22.29 18.50
CA PRO A 497 1.76 -23.71 18.15
C PRO A 497 2.05 -23.94 16.65
N HIS A 498 2.13 -22.88 15.85
CA HIS A 498 2.29 -22.98 14.39
C HIS A 498 3.73 -23.27 13.95
N PHE A 499 4.71 -23.11 14.85
CA PHE A 499 6.11 -23.47 14.62
C PHE A 499 6.72 -24.23 15.79
N THR A 500 7.78 -24.98 15.50
CA THR A 500 8.63 -25.67 16.49
C THR A 500 10.11 -25.53 16.09
N ILE A 501 11.02 -25.77 17.02
CA ILE A 501 12.46 -25.89 16.73
C ILE A 501 12.74 -27.37 16.42
N LEU A 502 13.38 -27.64 15.28
CA LEU A 502 13.72 -29.00 14.87
C LEU A 502 14.81 -29.56 15.81
N PRO A 503 14.55 -30.67 16.53
CA PRO A 503 15.50 -31.22 17.49
C PRO A 503 16.66 -31.91 16.78
N GLU A 504 17.82 -31.97 17.44
CA GLU A 504 19.10 -32.35 16.80
C GLU A 504 19.13 -33.77 16.22
N ASN A 505 18.33 -34.68 16.78
CA ASN A 505 18.17 -36.05 16.31
C ASN A 505 17.31 -36.17 15.02
N GLU A 506 16.51 -35.16 14.70
CA GLU A 506 15.67 -35.12 13.47
C GLU A 506 16.28 -34.22 12.38
N ARG A 507 17.38 -33.51 12.67
CA ARG A 507 18.09 -32.70 11.67
C ARG A 507 18.78 -33.62 10.66
N ILE A 508 18.78 -33.18 9.40
CA ILE A 508 19.55 -33.84 8.33
C ILE A 508 21.04 -33.71 8.69
N PRO A 509 21.78 -34.82 8.85
CA PRO A 509 23.17 -34.80 9.28
C PRO A 509 24.09 -34.19 8.21
N GLU A 510 25.23 -33.64 8.62
CA GLU A 510 26.08 -32.85 7.72
C GLU A 510 26.56 -33.63 6.48
N ASN A 511 26.91 -34.89 6.66
CA ASN A 511 27.29 -35.79 5.56
C ASN A 511 26.19 -35.94 4.48
N ALA A 512 24.90 -35.84 4.84
CA ALA A 512 23.81 -35.89 3.87
C ALA A 512 23.78 -34.62 2.99
N TRP A 513 24.08 -33.44 3.56
CA TRP A 513 24.23 -32.20 2.79
C TRP A 513 25.42 -32.27 1.83
N THR A 514 26.56 -32.80 2.26
CA THR A 514 27.76 -32.93 1.42
C THR A 514 27.62 -33.97 0.30
N HIS A 515 26.90 -35.08 0.54
CA HIS A 515 26.90 -36.23 -0.36
C HIS A 515 25.60 -36.52 -1.13
N LEU A 516 24.43 -36.06 -0.67
CA LEU A 516 23.15 -36.32 -1.38
C LEU A 516 22.72 -35.14 -2.27
N VAL A 517 23.11 -33.92 -1.90
CA VAL A 517 22.56 -32.67 -2.45
C VAL A 517 23.35 -32.06 -3.63
N PRO A 518 24.67 -32.29 -3.81
CA PRO A 518 25.37 -31.95 -5.06
C PRO A 518 25.08 -32.92 -6.22
N GLU A 519 25.24 -32.48 -7.47
CA GLU A 519 25.01 -33.29 -8.70
C GLU A 519 25.90 -34.53 -8.83
N THR A 520 26.95 -34.67 -8.01
CA THR A 520 27.95 -35.75 -8.09
C THR A 520 27.48 -37.09 -7.50
N SER A 521 26.23 -37.19 -7.02
CA SER A 521 25.66 -38.42 -6.48
C SER A 521 24.91 -39.23 -7.55
N GLU A 522 25.27 -40.50 -7.73
CA GLU A 522 24.60 -41.45 -8.63
C GLU A 522 23.18 -41.88 -8.16
N THR A 523 22.60 -41.14 -7.21
CA THR A 523 21.36 -41.49 -6.51
C THR A 523 20.13 -40.93 -7.23
N SER A 524 19.03 -41.69 -7.30
CA SER A 524 17.83 -41.23 -8.00
C SER A 524 17.17 -40.06 -7.27
N LEU A 525 16.51 -39.16 -8.02
CA LEU A 525 15.81 -38.00 -7.44
C LEU A 525 14.78 -38.42 -6.39
N HIS A 526 14.07 -39.53 -6.63
CA HIS A 526 13.09 -40.08 -5.69
C HIS A 526 13.73 -40.61 -4.41
N ASP A 527 14.89 -41.29 -4.50
CA ASP A 527 15.63 -41.75 -3.33
C ASP A 527 16.20 -40.58 -2.52
N THR A 528 16.64 -39.50 -3.17
CA THR A 528 17.10 -38.28 -2.51
C THR A 528 15.98 -37.57 -1.75
N LEU A 529 14.79 -37.36 -2.36
CA LEU A 529 13.64 -36.78 -1.67
C LEU A 529 13.22 -37.64 -0.47
N LYS A 530 13.14 -38.97 -0.67
CA LYS A 530 12.79 -39.95 0.36
C LYS A 530 13.80 -40.01 1.51
N ALA A 531 15.11 -39.92 1.22
CA ALA A 531 16.17 -39.86 2.23
C ALA A 531 16.15 -38.54 3.03
N LEU A 532 15.61 -37.48 2.44
CA LEU A 532 15.37 -36.19 3.10
C LEU A 532 13.97 -36.11 3.76
N HIS A 533 13.22 -37.22 3.82
CA HIS A 533 11.86 -37.32 4.38
C HIS A 533 10.78 -36.49 3.68
N VAL A 534 11.01 -36.08 2.43
CA VAL A 534 10.01 -35.46 1.55
C VAL A 534 9.30 -36.58 0.79
N GLN A 535 7.97 -36.65 0.95
CA GLN A 535 7.11 -37.73 0.40
C GLN A 535 6.49 -37.36 -0.95
#